data_AF-A0A6A4KLM5-F1
#
_entry.id   AF-A0A6A4KLM5-F1
#
_cell.length_a   1.000
_cell.length_b   1.000
_cell.length_c   1.000
_cell.angle_alpha   90.00
_cell.angle_beta   90.00
_cell.angle_gamma   90.00
#
_symmetry.space_group_name_H-M   'P 1'
#
loop_
_entity.id
_entity.type
_entity.pdbx_description
1 polymer ?
#
loop_
_entity_poly.entity_id
_entity_poly.type
_entity_poly.pdbx_seq_one_letter_code
_entity_poly.pdbx_strand_id
1 'polypeptide(L)'
;MDKPQLSSEDAEASEKLVDGDKIEIRPQTAVSPQNGDTRIDMVEVRQAFVGMGKEELMKFANDPFWVKLRWFLFGLFWVLWFGMLFGAVAIIAYAPKCSAPAERAWFEKSPMYLINADQIRDDDGNEITLDKGLLLMKDHLISLGIKSILLDLNSENAEDFKVLPKKYGSEESVKKTLSILRESDIHTFLKIVPNHVSIRNPWFTKSAMKEDPYQSYFVWAKGVNDGPPNNWMTVDSVDAQSAWTLNDARGEYYLHQANSTYADLNFRNRGLVDYFSDVYKHWLSFGFCGIHLEKVSLLVEDQNLESEVPSTVNEGKLGDSNFLIHSKTSELQASYDIIKTWDEVISNSSGILSIDRVAGPDVTAKLIMRPLSLTSSYPLETQLETYISDVKQKPHQLWLLDSASVKSLSAANVQNINLLFLLLPGTSLISSGIEVGQVKQPVTRLPVSKGAPWGSASVEVSSKELLSTFKKVVELRQAPSITYGSTEILKCNTTTPVILITRLKEGNPGYLISLNLNDTKEAEVNLIDSQVKGAVGENLRLVASSLNFTEANAGKISPDTLALTSPELTITLPPSSFAVLEFIIPTE
;
A
#
# COMPACT_ATOMS: atom_id res chain seq x y z
N MET A 1 45.64 -56.05 -13.77
CA MET A 1 45.22 -55.51 -15.08
C MET A 1 44.85 -54.04 -14.96
N ASP A 2 45.69 -53.09 -15.36
CA ASP A 2 47.14 -52.87 -15.24
C ASP A 2 47.46 -51.56 -15.97
N LYS A 3 48.31 -50.74 -15.35
CA LYS A 3 48.98 -49.53 -15.89
C LYS A 3 50.11 -49.94 -16.88
N PRO A 4 50.90 -49.04 -17.54
CA PRO A 4 51.35 -47.67 -17.20
C PRO A 4 51.06 -46.64 -18.34
N GLN A 5 51.57 -45.39 -18.42
CA GLN A 5 52.57 -44.56 -17.70
C GLN A 5 51.87 -43.35 -16.99
N LEU A 6 52.46 -42.33 -16.35
CA LEU A 6 53.78 -41.63 -16.35
C LEU A 6 53.97 -40.61 -17.50
N SER A 7 54.57 -39.42 -17.31
CA SER A 7 55.47 -38.86 -16.26
C SER A 7 54.97 -37.49 -15.71
N SER A 8 54.99 -37.17 -14.40
CA SER A 8 56.07 -36.67 -13.50
C SER A 8 56.54 -35.22 -13.80
N GLU A 9 56.97 -34.35 -12.85
CA GLU A 9 57.11 -34.37 -11.37
C GLU A 9 56.36 -33.12 -10.77
N ASP A 10 55.85 -33.03 -9.53
CA ASP A 10 56.35 -33.31 -8.16
C ASP A 10 57.38 -32.27 -7.65
N ALA A 11 57.55 -31.94 -6.34
CA ALA A 11 56.90 -32.26 -5.05
C ALA A 11 57.00 -31.00 -4.11
N GLU A 12 56.72 -30.92 -2.80
CA GLU A 12 56.22 -31.78 -1.68
C GLU A 12 55.53 -30.78 -0.67
N ALA A 13 54.34 -31.01 -0.10
CA ALA A 13 54.02 -31.74 1.15
C ALA A 13 54.06 -30.89 2.47
N SER A 14 53.64 -31.51 3.59
CA SER A 14 53.02 -30.83 4.75
C SER A 14 53.71 -31.03 6.12
N GLU A 15 53.54 -30.03 6.99
CA GLU A 15 53.39 -30.07 8.46
C GLU A 15 54.23 -31.07 9.31
N LYS A 16 55.10 -30.53 10.20
CA LYS A 16 55.68 -31.24 11.36
C LYS A 16 55.79 -30.31 12.59
N LEU A 17 55.91 -30.94 13.76
CA LEU A 17 55.81 -30.34 15.11
C LEU A 17 57.18 -29.83 15.66
N VAL A 18 57.12 -28.79 16.51
CA VAL A 18 57.79 -28.59 17.84
C VAL A 18 59.23 -29.16 18.01
N ASP A 19 60.28 -28.44 18.45
CA ASP A 19 60.42 -27.24 19.32
C ASP A 19 61.72 -26.46 18.97
N GLY A 20 61.99 -25.29 19.57
CA GLY A 20 63.38 -24.80 19.75
C GLY A 20 63.71 -23.30 19.52
N ASP A 21 63.83 -22.57 20.64
CA ASP A 21 64.79 -21.47 20.95
C ASP A 21 64.89 -20.13 20.15
N LYS A 22 64.71 -19.03 20.91
CA LYS A 22 65.30 -17.66 20.85
C LYS A 22 65.60 -16.95 19.49
N ILE A 23 65.07 -15.73 19.36
CA ILE A 23 65.46 -14.72 18.36
C ILE A 23 66.21 -13.55 19.03
N GLU A 24 67.38 -13.17 18.49
CA GLU A 24 68.06 -11.90 18.80
C GLU A 24 67.62 -10.76 17.87
N ILE A 25 67.74 -9.50 18.32
CA ILE A 25 67.52 -8.30 17.50
C ILE A 25 68.77 -7.40 17.55
N ARG A 26 69.22 -6.91 16.39
CA ARG A 26 70.24 -5.84 16.26
C ARG A 26 69.65 -4.61 15.56
N PRO A 27 70.03 -3.39 15.94
CA PRO A 27 69.50 -2.16 15.35
C PRO A 27 70.20 -1.76 14.03
N GLN A 28 69.54 -0.91 13.25
CA GLN A 28 70.12 -0.19 12.11
C GLN A 28 70.12 1.32 12.36
N THR A 29 71.05 2.04 11.71
CA THR A 29 71.27 3.50 11.86
C THR A 29 70.65 4.32 10.72
N ALA A 30 70.22 5.55 11.02
CA ALA A 30 69.62 6.50 10.07
C ALA A 30 70.63 7.58 9.57
N VAL A 31 70.23 8.40 8.59
CA VAL A 31 71.10 9.41 7.93
C VAL A 31 70.34 10.71 7.60
N SER A 32 70.95 11.87 7.92
CA SER A 32 70.58 13.26 7.53
C SER A 32 69.27 13.84 8.11
N PRO A 33 69.11 15.18 8.27
CA PRO A 33 69.58 16.26 7.37
C PRO A 33 70.57 17.29 7.99
N GLN A 34 70.63 18.51 7.44
CA GLN A 34 71.79 19.41 7.38
C GLN A 34 71.83 20.61 8.37
N ASN A 35 73.06 21.14 8.53
CA ASN A 35 73.46 22.53 8.84
C ASN A 35 73.17 23.14 10.23
N GLY A 36 74.23 23.75 10.82
CA GLY A 36 74.14 24.66 11.97
C GLY A 36 75.08 24.31 13.13
N ASP A 37 76.41 24.32 12.92
CA ASP A 37 77.37 23.93 13.98
C ASP A 37 77.56 25.02 15.05
N THR A 38 76.81 24.89 16.15
CA THR A 38 77.15 25.48 17.45
C THR A 38 77.29 24.38 18.49
N ARG A 39 78.53 24.03 18.83
CA ARG A 39 78.85 23.10 19.91
C ARG A 39 78.37 23.62 21.26
N ILE A 40 77.20 23.17 21.67
CA ILE A 40 76.79 23.11 23.08
C ILE A 40 76.97 21.66 23.50
N ASP A 41 77.88 21.40 24.44
CA ASP A 41 78.03 20.09 25.06
C ASP A 41 76.80 19.80 25.94
N MET A 42 75.69 19.43 25.30
CA MET A 42 74.57 18.80 25.97
C MET A 42 75.03 17.44 26.47
N VAL A 43 75.39 17.42 27.76
CA VAL A 43 75.60 16.22 28.58
C VAL A 43 74.61 15.15 28.13
N GLU A 44 75.13 13.98 27.73
CA GLU A 44 74.31 12.87 27.23
C GLU A 44 73.42 12.34 28.37
N VAL A 45 72.28 12.98 28.58
CA VAL A 45 71.18 12.49 29.42
C VAL A 45 70.59 11.29 28.69
N ARG A 46 71.30 10.16 28.79
CA ARG A 46 70.74 8.85 28.50
C ARG A 46 69.45 8.76 29.29
N GLN A 47 68.34 8.72 28.57
CA GLN A 47 67.04 8.49 29.18
C GLN A 47 67.12 7.12 29.84
N ALA A 48 67.32 7.11 31.16
CA ALA A 48 67.70 5.91 31.88
C ALA A 48 66.64 4.84 31.63
N PHE A 49 67.06 3.66 31.18
CA PHE A 49 66.12 2.58 30.92
C PHE A 49 65.53 2.14 32.27
N VAL A 50 64.32 2.60 32.59
CA VAL A 50 63.63 2.35 33.87
C VAL A 50 63.07 0.92 33.93
N GLY A 51 63.83 -0.04 33.42
CA GLY A 51 63.58 -1.47 33.48
C GLY A 51 64.46 -2.10 34.55
N MET A 52 63.84 -2.49 35.66
CA MET A 52 64.51 -3.23 36.73
C MET A 52 64.94 -4.61 36.20
N GLY A 53 66.24 -4.92 36.25
CA GLY A 53 66.78 -6.19 35.77
C GLY A 53 66.20 -7.40 36.53
N LYS A 54 66.18 -8.59 35.91
CA LYS A 54 65.50 -9.79 36.47
C LYS A 54 65.87 -10.07 37.94
N GLU A 55 67.14 -9.95 38.30
CA GLU A 55 67.64 -10.22 39.66
C GLU A 55 67.22 -9.13 40.67
N GLU A 56 67.23 -7.86 40.26
CA GLU A 56 66.71 -6.74 41.05
C GLU A 56 65.19 -6.90 41.26
N LEU A 57 64.45 -7.24 40.19
CA LEU A 57 63.00 -7.41 40.21
C LEU A 57 62.59 -8.57 41.13
N MET A 58 63.33 -9.67 41.14
CA MET A 58 63.06 -10.83 42.02
C MET A 58 63.21 -10.54 43.51
N LYS A 59 63.91 -9.47 43.90
CA LYS A 59 63.97 -9.00 45.31
C LYS A 59 62.62 -8.45 45.79
N PHE A 60 61.92 -7.71 44.92
CA PHE A 60 60.65 -7.06 45.24
C PHE A 60 59.41 -7.88 44.77
N ALA A 61 59.56 -8.77 43.78
CA ALA A 61 58.46 -9.55 43.23
C ALA A 61 57.84 -10.57 44.20
N ASN A 62 58.54 -10.88 45.29
CA ASN A 62 58.12 -11.78 46.37
C ASN A 62 57.64 -11.03 47.63
N ASP A 63 57.54 -9.70 47.60
CA ASP A 63 56.99 -8.90 48.70
C ASP A 63 55.54 -9.33 49.02
N PRO A 64 55.19 -9.57 50.31
CA PRO A 64 53.83 -9.93 50.70
C PRO A 64 52.72 -8.99 50.20
N PHE A 65 53.01 -7.70 49.98
CA PHE A 65 52.08 -6.75 49.37
C PHE A 65 51.89 -7.03 47.87
N TRP A 66 52.98 -7.06 47.10
CA TRP A 66 52.91 -7.25 45.64
C TRP A 66 52.39 -8.63 45.24
N VAL A 67 52.70 -9.67 46.03
CA VAL A 67 52.14 -11.02 45.83
C VAL A 67 50.62 -11.03 46.08
N LYS A 68 50.15 -10.42 47.19
CA LYS A 68 48.70 -10.31 47.48
C LYS A 68 47.98 -9.48 46.43
N LEU A 69 48.55 -8.35 45.99
CA LEU A 69 47.96 -7.50 44.97
C LEU A 69 47.86 -8.22 43.61
N ARG A 70 48.89 -8.98 43.21
CA ARG A 70 48.86 -9.78 41.97
C ARG A 70 47.77 -10.84 42.02
N TRP A 71 47.65 -11.59 43.13
CA TRP A 71 46.59 -12.59 43.29
C TRP A 71 45.19 -11.98 43.37
N PHE A 72 45.04 -10.82 44.03
CA PHE A 72 43.80 -10.05 44.06
C PHE A 72 43.37 -9.60 42.65
N LEU A 73 44.28 -8.98 41.88
CA LEU A 73 44.00 -8.53 40.51
C LEU A 73 43.70 -9.70 39.56
N PHE A 74 44.40 -10.84 39.70
CA PHE A 74 44.12 -12.04 38.93
C PHE A 74 42.74 -12.64 39.26
N GLY A 75 42.39 -12.73 40.55
CA GLY A 75 41.05 -13.14 40.98
C GLY A 75 39.95 -12.19 40.50
N LEU A 76 40.17 -10.88 40.63
CA LEU A 76 39.26 -9.83 40.17
C LEU A 76 39.05 -9.89 38.65
N PHE A 77 40.11 -10.11 37.87
CA PHE A 77 40.00 -10.30 36.41
C PHE A 77 39.07 -11.47 36.06
N TRP A 78 39.25 -12.64 36.68
CA TRP A 78 38.36 -13.79 36.42
C TRP A 78 36.94 -13.55 36.91
N VAL A 79 36.74 -12.92 38.06
CA VAL A 79 35.39 -12.57 38.56
C VAL A 79 34.68 -11.59 37.61
N LEU A 80 35.38 -10.58 37.09
CA LEU A 80 34.83 -9.65 36.10
C LEU A 80 34.56 -10.35 34.75
N TRP A 81 35.43 -11.25 34.32
CA TRP A 81 35.26 -12.01 33.08
C TRP A 81 34.04 -12.96 33.16
N PHE A 82 33.91 -13.74 34.24
CA PHE A 82 32.73 -14.57 34.47
C PHE A 82 31.46 -13.74 34.68
N GLY A 83 31.55 -12.57 35.34
CA GLY A 83 30.43 -11.65 35.48
C GLY A 83 29.97 -11.06 34.15
N MET A 84 30.89 -10.71 33.26
CA MET A 84 30.59 -10.22 31.91
C MET A 84 30.00 -11.33 31.03
N LEU A 85 30.55 -12.55 31.09
CA LEU A 85 30.01 -13.72 30.39
C LEU A 85 28.59 -14.07 30.88
N PHE A 86 28.38 -14.11 32.20
CA PHE A 86 27.06 -14.35 32.78
C PHE A 86 26.08 -13.23 32.43
N GLY A 87 26.52 -11.97 32.43
CA GLY A 87 25.73 -10.84 31.96
C GLY A 87 25.30 -10.96 30.50
N ALA A 88 26.21 -11.33 29.60
CA ALA A 88 25.90 -11.55 28.19
C ALA A 88 24.91 -12.73 27.99
N VAL A 89 25.11 -13.84 28.69
CA VAL A 89 24.20 -15.00 28.65
C VAL A 89 22.83 -14.63 29.24
N ALA A 90 22.78 -13.87 30.34
CA ALA A 90 21.55 -13.39 30.95
C ALA A 90 20.80 -12.43 30.01
N ILE A 91 21.49 -11.51 29.33
CA ILE A 91 20.87 -10.66 28.30
C ILE A 91 20.27 -11.52 27.19
N ILE A 92 20.98 -12.53 26.67
CA ILE A 92 20.46 -13.41 25.61
C ILE A 92 19.28 -14.28 26.08
N ALA A 93 19.28 -14.70 27.35
CA ALA A 93 18.25 -15.60 27.91
C ALA A 93 17.00 -14.86 28.42
N TYR A 94 17.14 -13.63 28.94
CA TYR A 94 16.06 -12.83 29.52
C TYR A 94 15.61 -11.65 28.66
N ALA A 95 16.34 -11.28 27.60
CA ALA A 95 15.79 -10.37 26.61
C ALA A 95 14.49 -10.98 26.06
N PRO A 96 13.37 -10.23 26.07
CA PRO A 96 12.14 -10.72 25.47
C PRO A 96 12.44 -11.03 24.00
N LYS A 97 12.00 -12.20 23.53
CA LYS A 97 12.02 -12.49 22.10
C LYS A 97 11.05 -11.52 21.43
N CYS A 98 11.58 -10.42 20.91
CA CYS A 98 10.86 -9.54 19.99
C CYS A 98 10.49 -10.36 18.77
N SER A 99 9.33 -11.00 18.81
CA SER A 99 8.76 -11.71 17.67
C SER A 99 8.64 -10.70 16.55
N ALA A 100 9.41 -10.90 15.47
CA ALA A 100 9.31 -10.07 14.29
C ALA A 100 7.83 -9.96 13.89
N PRO A 101 7.28 -8.75 13.66
CA PRO A 101 5.89 -8.59 13.29
C PRO A 101 5.54 -9.51 12.11
N ALA A 102 4.39 -10.18 12.19
CA ALA A 102 3.95 -11.10 11.15
C ALA A 102 4.03 -10.41 9.79
N GLU A 103 4.77 -11.00 8.85
CA GLU A 103 5.17 -10.30 7.63
C GLU A 103 3.93 -9.95 6.80
N ARG A 104 3.77 -8.66 6.48
CA ARG A 104 2.66 -8.18 5.64
C ARG A 104 2.61 -8.89 4.31
N ALA A 105 1.40 -9.18 3.84
CA ALA A 105 1.19 -9.72 2.50
C ALA A 105 1.64 -8.72 1.43
N TRP A 106 1.96 -9.21 0.22
CA TRP A 106 2.40 -8.34 -0.89
C TRP A 106 1.39 -7.24 -1.24
N PHE A 107 0.08 -7.53 -1.12
CA PHE A 107 -0.99 -6.56 -1.32
C PHE A 107 -1.13 -5.53 -0.19
N GLU A 108 -0.64 -5.82 1.02
CA GLU A 108 -0.62 -4.84 2.12
C GLU A 108 0.62 -3.92 2.03
N LYS A 109 1.70 -4.39 1.42
CA LYS A 109 2.97 -3.65 1.28
C LYS A 109 2.91 -2.50 0.28
N SER A 110 2.26 -2.67 -0.88
CA SER A 110 2.05 -1.60 -1.86
C SER A 110 0.60 -1.12 -1.87
N PRO A 111 0.27 0.04 -2.46
CA PRO A 111 -1.09 0.25 -2.95
C PRO A 111 -1.43 -0.73 -4.09
N MET A 112 -2.71 -0.82 -4.43
CA MET A 112 -3.24 -1.51 -5.59
C MET A 112 -3.50 -0.50 -6.71
N TYR A 113 -3.00 -0.79 -7.92
CA TYR A 113 -3.02 0.12 -9.05
C TYR A 113 -4.10 -0.29 -10.06
N LEU A 114 -5.18 0.49 -10.16
CA LEU A 114 -6.29 0.26 -11.08
C LEU A 114 -5.91 0.68 -12.51
N ILE A 115 -5.94 -0.29 -13.41
CA ILE A 115 -5.70 -0.15 -14.84
C ILE A 115 -6.99 -0.50 -15.59
N ASN A 116 -7.48 0.42 -16.43
CA ASN A 116 -8.56 0.12 -17.38
C ASN A 116 -7.94 -0.21 -18.75
N ALA A 117 -8.17 -1.43 -19.24
CA ALA A 117 -7.58 -1.90 -20.50
C ALA A 117 -8.05 -1.11 -21.73
N ASP A 118 -9.26 -0.54 -21.72
CA ASP A 118 -9.77 0.30 -22.81
C ASP A 118 -9.12 1.69 -22.86
N GLN A 119 -8.33 2.05 -21.85
CA GLN A 119 -7.63 3.33 -21.73
C GLN A 119 -6.14 3.25 -22.08
N ILE A 120 -5.60 2.04 -22.28
CA ILE A 120 -4.21 1.78 -22.71
C ILE A 120 -3.97 2.36 -24.11
N ARG A 121 -3.03 3.30 -24.24
CA ARG A 121 -2.56 3.86 -25.53
C ARG A 121 -1.04 3.94 -25.57
N ASP A 122 -0.46 4.00 -26.76
CA ASP A 122 0.97 4.23 -26.97
C ASP A 122 1.36 5.74 -26.93
N ASP A 123 2.65 6.06 -27.11
CA ASP A 123 3.20 7.43 -27.05
C ASP A 123 2.57 8.37 -28.10
N ASP A 124 2.26 7.81 -29.28
CA ASP A 124 1.60 8.51 -30.40
C ASP A 124 0.07 8.57 -30.22
N GLY A 125 -0.48 7.86 -29.24
CA GLY A 125 -1.90 7.81 -28.89
C GLY A 125 -2.70 6.68 -29.55
N ASN A 126 -2.05 5.73 -30.22
CA ASN A 126 -2.72 4.59 -30.85
C ASN A 126 -3.19 3.55 -29.83
N GLU A 127 -4.17 2.73 -30.22
CA GLU A 127 -4.60 1.55 -29.46
C GLU A 127 -3.60 0.40 -29.63
N ILE A 128 -3.14 -0.14 -28.50
CA ILE A 128 -2.27 -1.32 -28.44
C ILE A 128 -2.89 -2.43 -27.60
N THR A 129 -2.54 -3.67 -27.90
CA THR A 129 -3.03 -4.86 -27.20
C THR A 129 -2.55 -4.89 -25.74
N LEU A 130 -3.35 -5.53 -24.89
CA LEU A 130 -3.18 -5.54 -23.43
C LEU A 130 -1.84 -6.14 -23.00
N ASP A 131 -1.39 -7.18 -23.69
CA ASP A 131 -0.09 -7.82 -23.49
C ASP A 131 1.07 -6.83 -23.68
N LYS A 132 1.07 -6.06 -24.77
CA LYS A 132 2.07 -5.02 -25.02
C LYS A 132 1.99 -3.89 -24.00
N GLY A 133 0.77 -3.43 -23.69
CA GLY A 133 0.55 -2.37 -22.72
C GLY A 133 1.12 -2.73 -21.35
N LEU A 134 0.72 -3.87 -20.78
CA LEU A 134 1.20 -4.34 -19.47
C LEU A 134 2.72 -4.56 -19.44
N LEU A 135 3.34 -5.00 -20.54
CA LEU A 135 4.80 -5.13 -20.62
C LEU A 135 5.54 -3.79 -20.64
N LEU A 136 4.98 -2.75 -21.27
CA LEU A 136 5.51 -1.37 -21.19
C LEU A 136 5.34 -0.78 -19.78
N MET A 137 4.17 -1.01 -19.17
CA MET A 137 3.86 -0.55 -17.81
C MET A 137 4.79 -1.16 -16.75
N LYS A 138 5.28 -2.39 -16.97
CA LYS A 138 6.04 -3.16 -15.98
C LYS A 138 7.20 -2.39 -15.35
N ASP A 139 8.11 -1.86 -16.17
CA ASP A 139 9.30 -1.16 -15.67
C ASP A 139 8.92 0.14 -14.92
N HIS A 140 7.81 0.79 -15.31
CA HIS A 140 7.27 1.94 -14.58
C HIS A 140 6.69 1.54 -13.22
N LEU A 141 5.86 0.49 -13.16
CA LEU A 141 5.24 -0.03 -11.93
C LEU A 141 6.29 -0.47 -10.89
N ILE A 142 7.36 -1.13 -11.34
CA ILE A 142 8.54 -1.43 -10.51
C ILE A 142 9.14 -0.13 -9.97
N SER A 143 9.31 0.89 -10.83
CA SER A 143 9.87 2.18 -10.43
C SER A 143 8.98 3.01 -9.49
N LEU A 144 7.69 2.65 -9.35
CA LEU A 144 6.73 3.20 -8.39
C LEU A 144 6.66 2.41 -7.07
N GLY A 145 7.21 1.19 -7.00
CA GLY A 145 7.03 0.27 -5.88
C GLY A 145 5.69 -0.47 -5.85
N ILE A 146 4.97 -0.55 -6.97
CA ILE A 146 3.69 -1.26 -7.08
C ILE A 146 3.93 -2.77 -7.16
N LYS A 147 3.30 -3.54 -6.26
CA LYS A 147 3.25 -5.02 -6.28
C LYS A 147 1.90 -5.56 -6.72
N SER A 148 0.87 -4.71 -6.83
CA SER A 148 -0.53 -5.12 -6.99
C SER A 148 -1.25 -4.30 -8.06
N ILE A 149 -1.84 -4.97 -9.05
CA ILE A 149 -2.69 -4.39 -10.09
C ILE A 149 -4.14 -4.84 -9.88
N LEU A 150 -5.10 -3.93 -10.09
CA LEU A 150 -6.48 -4.29 -10.41
C LEU A 150 -6.74 -3.99 -11.89
N LEU A 151 -7.09 -5.01 -12.67
CA LEU A 151 -7.29 -4.88 -14.13
C LEU A 151 -8.77 -4.92 -14.49
N ASP A 152 -9.28 -3.84 -15.09
CA ASP A 152 -10.63 -3.77 -15.66
C ASP A 152 -10.59 -4.07 -17.16
N LEU A 153 -11.23 -5.16 -17.58
CA LEU A 153 -11.35 -5.61 -18.98
C LEU A 153 -12.71 -5.20 -19.58
N ASN A 154 -13.14 -3.96 -19.31
CA ASN A 154 -14.46 -3.42 -19.67
C ASN A 154 -15.61 -4.24 -19.01
N SER A 155 -15.45 -4.47 -17.70
CA SER A 155 -16.22 -5.43 -16.91
C SER A 155 -17.72 -5.17 -16.78
N GLU A 156 -18.20 -3.91 -16.87
CA GLU A 156 -19.65 -3.60 -16.95
C GLU A 156 -20.29 -4.07 -18.28
N ASN A 157 -19.50 -4.26 -19.34
CA ASN A 157 -19.98 -4.58 -20.69
C ASN A 157 -19.52 -5.98 -21.14
N ALA A 158 -19.48 -6.95 -20.23
CA ALA A 158 -19.13 -8.33 -20.55
C ALA A 158 -20.15 -9.00 -21.50
N GLU A 159 -19.68 -9.50 -22.63
CA GLU A 159 -20.48 -10.33 -23.56
C GLU A 159 -20.46 -11.82 -23.14
N ASP A 160 -19.31 -12.34 -22.72
CA ASP A 160 -19.14 -13.62 -22.04
C ASP A 160 -18.07 -13.47 -20.95
N PHE A 161 -18.37 -13.89 -19.72
CA PHE A 161 -17.47 -13.74 -18.59
C PHE A 161 -16.27 -14.71 -18.61
N LYS A 162 -16.20 -15.68 -19.55
CA LYS A 162 -15.11 -16.66 -19.67
C LYS A 162 -14.21 -16.47 -20.90
N VAL A 163 -14.42 -15.42 -21.69
CA VAL A 163 -13.70 -15.18 -22.96
C VAL A 163 -12.95 -13.87 -22.90
N LEU A 164 -11.69 -13.83 -23.34
CA LEU A 164 -10.96 -12.57 -23.51
C LEU A 164 -11.44 -11.83 -24.78
N PRO A 165 -11.95 -10.59 -24.70
CA PRO A 165 -12.30 -9.81 -25.89
C PRO A 165 -11.09 -9.60 -26.81
N LYS A 166 -11.24 -9.95 -28.10
CA LYS A 166 -10.14 -9.95 -29.09
C LYS A 166 -9.37 -8.63 -29.24
N LYS A 167 -9.99 -7.50 -28.86
CA LYS A 167 -9.32 -6.18 -28.81
C LYS A 167 -8.10 -6.16 -27.87
N TYR A 168 -8.07 -7.00 -26.85
CA TYR A 168 -6.97 -7.09 -25.89
C TYR A 168 -5.80 -7.98 -26.36
N GLY A 169 -5.94 -8.71 -27.48
CA GLY A 169 -4.92 -9.62 -28.00
C GLY A 169 -5.32 -11.09 -27.89
N SER A 170 -4.33 -11.99 -27.90
CA SER A 170 -4.55 -13.43 -27.71
C SER A 170 -4.43 -13.84 -26.25
N GLU A 171 -5.24 -14.84 -25.85
CA GLU A 171 -5.23 -15.39 -24.49
C GLU A 171 -3.85 -15.90 -24.07
N GLU A 172 -3.13 -16.56 -24.99
CA GLU A 172 -1.75 -17.03 -24.76
C GLU A 172 -0.78 -15.88 -24.45
N SER A 173 -0.86 -14.76 -25.18
CA SER A 173 0.06 -13.63 -24.99
C SER A 173 -0.24 -12.87 -23.68
N VAL A 174 -1.52 -12.69 -23.35
CA VAL A 174 -1.92 -12.11 -22.05
C VAL A 174 -1.53 -13.05 -20.90
N LYS A 175 -1.77 -14.35 -21.00
CA LYS A 175 -1.34 -15.35 -20.01
C LYS A 175 0.17 -15.34 -19.79
N LYS A 176 0.96 -15.29 -20.87
CA LYS A 176 2.42 -15.14 -20.80
C LYS A 176 2.84 -13.84 -20.13
N THR A 177 2.14 -12.74 -20.42
CA THR A 177 2.40 -11.43 -19.80
C THR A 177 2.11 -11.44 -18.30
N LEU A 178 1.02 -12.09 -17.85
CA LEU A 178 0.73 -12.28 -16.43
C LEU A 178 1.82 -13.09 -15.71
N SER A 179 2.47 -14.05 -16.38
CA SER A 179 3.66 -14.74 -15.85
C SER A 179 4.84 -13.78 -15.67
N ILE A 180 5.17 -12.99 -16.69
CA ILE A 180 6.28 -12.03 -16.67
C ILE A 180 6.09 -10.94 -15.60
N LEU A 181 4.85 -10.51 -15.35
CA LEU A 181 4.50 -9.64 -14.24
C LEU A 181 4.75 -10.32 -12.88
N ARG A 182 4.25 -11.55 -12.71
CA ARG A 182 4.41 -12.33 -11.47
C ARG A 182 5.87 -12.66 -11.15
N GLU A 183 6.66 -12.98 -12.18
CA GLU A 183 8.13 -13.13 -12.12
C GLU A 183 8.86 -11.84 -11.71
N SER A 184 8.20 -10.69 -11.86
CA SER A 184 8.67 -9.37 -11.44
C SER A 184 8.01 -8.88 -10.13
N ASP A 185 7.44 -9.79 -9.33
CA ASP A 185 6.69 -9.51 -8.07
C ASP A 185 5.42 -8.66 -8.23
N ILE A 186 4.92 -8.50 -9.48
CA ILE A 186 3.69 -7.78 -9.80
C ILE A 186 2.54 -8.79 -9.93
N HIS A 187 1.57 -8.65 -9.04
CA HIS A 187 0.42 -9.52 -8.89
C HIS A 187 -0.84 -8.85 -9.46
N THR A 188 -1.62 -9.55 -10.28
CA THR A 188 -2.77 -8.98 -11.01
C THR A 188 -4.09 -9.60 -10.56
N PHE A 189 -5.00 -8.76 -10.04
CA PHE A 189 -6.42 -9.07 -9.86
C PHE A 189 -7.21 -8.76 -11.13
N LEU A 190 -8.22 -9.56 -11.43
CA LEU A 190 -9.22 -9.25 -12.46
C LEU A 190 -10.46 -8.64 -11.83
N LYS A 191 -10.95 -7.52 -12.36
CA LYS A 191 -12.26 -6.96 -12.01
C LYS A 191 -13.38 -7.64 -12.81
N ILE A 192 -14.47 -7.99 -12.12
CA ILE A 192 -15.70 -8.53 -12.72
C ILE A 192 -16.91 -7.83 -12.09
N VAL A 193 -17.92 -7.48 -12.88
CA VAL A 193 -19.23 -7.00 -12.40
C VAL A 193 -20.24 -8.14 -12.60
N PRO A 194 -20.47 -9.01 -11.60
CA PRO A 194 -21.39 -10.13 -11.76
C PRO A 194 -22.87 -9.72 -11.86
N ASN A 195 -23.27 -8.54 -11.37
CA ASN A 195 -24.68 -8.19 -11.17
C ASN A 195 -25.55 -8.22 -12.43
N HIS A 196 -25.00 -7.82 -13.58
CA HIS A 196 -25.77 -7.56 -14.78
C HIS A 196 -24.98 -7.83 -16.07
N VAL A 197 -25.70 -7.84 -17.19
CA VAL A 197 -25.11 -7.72 -18.53
C VAL A 197 -25.90 -6.70 -19.34
N SER A 198 -25.30 -6.12 -20.39
CA SER A 198 -26.02 -5.22 -21.29
C SER A 198 -27.23 -5.92 -21.91
N ILE A 199 -28.33 -5.19 -22.15
CA ILE A 199 -29.51 -5.70 -22.88
C ILE A 199 -29.20 -6.16 -24.32
N ARG A 200 -27.99 -5.87 -24.83
CA ARG A 200 -27.45 -6.37 -26.10
C ARG A 200 -26.81 -7.76 -25.98
N ASN A 201 -26.59 -8.27 -24.78
CA ASN A 201 -26.00 -9.58 -24.53
C ASN A 201 -26.97 -10.68 -25.05
N PRO A 202 -26.48 -11.70 -25.81
CA PRO A 202 -27.32 -12.78 -26.32
C PRO A 202 -28.19 -13.48 -25.27
N TRP A 203 -27.75 -13.55 -24.01
CA TRP A 203 -28.54 -14.16 -22.93
C TRP A 203 -29.84 -13.39 -22.68
N PHE A 204 -29.82 -12.05 -22.74
CA PHE A 204 -31.00 -11.22 -22.50
C PHE A 204 -32.03 -11.39 -23.63
N THR A 205 -31.58 -11.37 -24.89
CA THR A 205 -32.45 -11.60 -26.06
C THR A 205 -33.14 -12.96 -25.98
N LYS A 206 -32.40 -14.03 -25.64
CA LYS A 206 -32.95 -15.38 -25.44
C LYS A 206 -33.90 -15.45 -24.25
N SER A 207 -33.58 -14.77 -23.15
CA SER A 207 -34.45 -14.68 -21.97
C SER A 207 -35.76 -13.95 -22.28
N ALA A 208 -35.74 -12.88 -23.08
CA ALA A 208 -36.92 -12.18 -23.55
C ALA A 208 -37.83 -13.11 -24.38
N MET A 209 -37.25 -13.91 -25.27
CA MET A 209 -37.96 -14.94 -26.06
C MET A 209 -38.36 -16.20 -25.26
N LYS A 210 -38.04 -16.27 -23.96
CA LYS A 210 -38.29 -17.40 -23.06
C LYS A 210 -37.63 -18.72 -23.54
N GLU A 211 -36.46 -18.62 -24.17
CA GLU A 211 -35.65 -19.80 -24.54
C GLU A 211 -34.97 -20.42 -23.31
N ASP A 212 -35.00 -21.74 -23.19
CA ASP A 212 -34.22 -22.48 -22.18
C ASP A 212 -32.72 -22.52 -22.52
N PRO A 213 -31.81 -22.49 -21.52
CA PRO A 213 -32.07 -22.30 -20.08
C PRO A 213 -32.22 -20.81 -19.68
N TYR A 214 -32.13 -19.89 -20.64
CA TYR A 214 -32.02 -18.44 -20.42
C TYR A 214 -33.30 -17.77 -19.88
N GLN A 215 -34.48 -18.40 -20.01
CA GLN A 215 -35.77 -17.86 -19.53
C GLN A 215 -35.72 -17.36 -18.07
N SER A 216 -34.87 -17.98 -17.23
CA SER A 216 -34.71 -17.71 -15.80
C SER A 216 -33.43 -16.97 -15.41
N TYR A 217 -32.61 -16.54 -16.38
CA TYR A 217 -31.31 -15.89 -16.13
C TYR A 217 -31.42 -14.45 -15.59
N PHE A 218 -32.55 -13.79 -15.79
CA PHE A 218 -32.77 -12.39 -15.40
C PHE A 218 -33.99 -12.27 -14.49
N VAL A 219 -34.05 -11.21 -13.69
CA VAL A 219 -35.20 -10.92 -12.84
C VAL A 219 -36.32 -10.34 -13.69
N TRP A 220 -37.38 -11.13 -13.88
CA TRP A 220 -38.57 -10.79 -14.67
C TRP A 220 -39.82 -10.77 -13.79
N ALA A 221 -40.65 -9.73 -13.95
CA ALA A 221 -41.87 -9.55 -13.17
C ALA A 221 -43.03 -9.02 -14.03
N LYS A 222 -44.26 -9.20 -13.57
CA LYS A 222 -45.45 -8.59 -14.19
C LYS A 222 -45.72 -7.23 -13.57
N GLY A 223 -46.17 -6.29 -14.40
CA GLY A 223 -46.61 -4.98 -13.93
C GLY A 223 -47.87 -5.07 -13.06
N VAL A 224 -48.10 -4.04 -12.25
CA VAL A 224 -49.24 -3.90 -11.35
C VAL A 224 -49.94 -2.57 -11.64
N ASN A 225 -51.27 -2.59 -11.81
CA ASN A 225 -52.09 -1.41 -12.12
C ASN A 225 -51.54 -0.58 -13.31
N ASP A 226 -51.22 -1.27 -14.41
CA ASP A 226 -50.62 -0.72 -15.64
C ASP A 226 -49.26 -0.01 -15.46
N GLY A 227 -48.61 -0.19 -14.31
CA GLY A 227 -47.28 0.32 -13.97
C GLY A 227 -46.26 -0.79 -13.65
N PRO A 228 -45.05 -0.43 -13.18
CA PRO A 228 -44.03 -1.39 -12.75
C PRO A 228 -44.51 -2.26 -11.56
N PRO A 229 -43.80 -3.37 -11.25
CA PRO A 229 -44.20 -4.28 -10.17
C PRO A 229 -44.28 -3.63 -8.78
N ASN A 230 -43.37 -2.68 -8.51
CA ASN A 230 -43.23 -1.98 -7.23
C ASN A 230 -42.51 -0.63 -7.43
N ASN A 231 -42.11 0.02 -6.33
CA ASN A 231 -41.48 1.34 -6.32
C ASN A 231 -39.94 1.34 -6.37
N TRP A 232 -39.27 0.23 -6.71
CA TRP A 232 -37.80 0.17 -6.70
C TRP A 232 -37.17 1.13 -7.71
N MET A 233 -36.04 1.74 -7.32
CA MET A 233 -35.36 2.82 -8.04
C MET A 233 -33.89 2.45 -8.34
N THR A 234 -33.35 3.01 -9.42
CA THR A 234 -31.94 2.85 -9.82
C THR A 234 -30.98 3.48 -8.80
N VAL A 235 -29.87 2.80 -8.48
CA VAL A 235 -28.97 3.14 -7.36
C VAL A 235 -27.81 4.05 -7.78
N ASP A 236 -27.22 3.83 -8.97
CA ASP A 236 -26.01 4.54 -9.45
C ASP A 236 -26.31 5.78 -10.33
N SER A 237 -27.58 6.09 -10.61
CA SER A 237 -28.01 7.07 -11.61
C SER A 237 -28.15 8.49 -11.06
N VAL A 238 -27.60 9.49 -11.77
CA VAL A 238 -27.73 10.93 -11.44
C VAL A 238 -29.19 11.40 -11.46
N ASP A 239 -29.97 10.90 -12.43
CA ASP A 239 -31.43 11.03 -12.47
C ASP A 239 -32.04 9.68 -12.09
N ALA A 240 -32.43 9.52 -10.82
CA ALA A 240 -33.02 8.27 -10.34
C ALA A 240 -34.38 7.99 -10.97
N GLN A 241 -34.54 6.75 -11.44
CA GLN A 241 -35.69 6.28 -12.23
C GLN A 241 -36.15 4.93 -11.69
N SER A 242 -37.32 4.46 -12.14
CA SER A 242 -37.76 3.11 -11.81
C SER A 242 -36.71 2.08 -12.27
N ALA A 243 -36.34 1.16 -11.39
CA ALA A 243 -35.46 0.03 -11.69
C ALA A 243 -36.11 -1.03 -12.61
N TRP A 244 -37.30 -0.74 -13.16
CA TRP A 244 -38.06 -1.66 -14.01
C TRP A 244 -38.32 -1.06 -15.38
N THR A 245 -38.16 -1.85 -16.43
CA THR A 245 -38.57 -1.46 -17.78
C THR A 245 -39.29 -2.60 -18.48
N LEU A 246 -40.41 -2.29 -19.15
CA LEU A 246 -41.21 -3.26 -19.87
C LEU A 246 -40.44 -3.77 -21.09
N ASN A 247 -40.50 -5.09 -21.34
CA ASN A 247 -40.03 -5.67 -22.59
C ASN A 247 -41.23 -6.12 -23.44
N ASP A 248 -41.48 -5.44 -24.56
CA ASP A 248 -42.65 -5.67 -25.42
C ASP A 248 -42.72 -7.10 -25.97
N ALA A 249 -41.57 -7.71 -26.27
CA ALA A 249 -41.51 -9.08 -26.79
C ALA A 249 -41.87 -10.14 -25.73
N ARG A 250 -41.59 -9.86 -24.45
CA ARG A 250 -41.85 -10.79 -23.33
C ARG A 250 -43.17 -10.54 -22.60
N GLY A 251 -43.69 -9.31 -22.65
CA GLY A 251 -44.87 -8.87 -21.90
C GLY A 251 -44.64 -8.75 -20.39
N GLU A 252 -43.37 -8.62 -19.97
CA GLU A 252 -42.92 -8.61 -18.57
C GLU A 252 -41.87 -7.50 -18.40
N TYR A 253 -41.77 -6.93 -17.20
CA TYR A 253 -40.72 -5.98 -16.82
C TYR A 253 -39.45 -6.73 -16.44
N TYR A 254 -38.28 -6.24 -16.86
CA TYR A 254 -36.98 -6.67 -16.35
C TYR A 254 -36.44 -5.67 -15.33
N LEU A 255 -35.68 -6.17 -14.36
CA LEU A 255 -34.96 -5.37 -13.38
C LEU A 255 -33.64 -4.81 -13.94
N HIS A 256 -33.33 -3.58 -13.55
CA HIS A 256 -32.05 -2.91 -13.76
C HIS A 256 -31.76 -1.95 -12.60
N GLN A 257 -30.88 -2.33 -11.67
CA GLN A 257 -30.52 -1.44 -10.55
C GLN A 257 -29.49 -0.37 -10.95
N ALA A 258 -28.74 -0.58 -12.04
CA ALA A 258 -27.76 0.39 -12.54
C ALA A 258 -28.40 1.41 -13.49
N ASN A 259 -28.89 0.97 -14.66
CA ASN A 259 -29.73 1.71 -15.61
C ASN A 259 -30.28 0.75 -16.68
N SER A 260 -31.30 1.19 -17.43
CA SER A 260 -32.06 0.35 -18.37
C SER A 260 -31.28 -0.23 -19.57
N THR A 261 -30.00 0.10 -19.75
CA THR A 261 -29.14 -0.55 -20.76
C THR A 261 -28.42 -1.81 -20.24
N TYR A 262 -28.50 -2.08 -18.93
CA TYR A 262 -27.99 -3.29 -18.27
C TYR A 262 -29.12 -3.99 -17.52
N ALA A 263 -29.34 -5.28 -17.76
CA ALA A 263 -30.36 -6.07 -17.07
C ALA A 263 -29.74 -6.98 -16.00
N ASP A 264 -30.34 -7.01 -14.82
CA ASP A 264 -29.80 -7.71 -13.65
C ASP A 264 -30.02 -9.23 -13.72
N LEU A 265 -28.99 -9.98 -13.34
CA LEU A 265 -28.94 -11.43 -13.37
C LEU A 265 -29.56 -12.04 -12.10
N ASN A 266 -30.44 -13.02 -12.29
CA ASN A 266 -31.19 -13.66 -11.21
C ASN A 266 -30.33 -14.69 -10.45
N PHE A 267 -29.55 -14.26 -9.47
CA PHE A 267 -28.67 -15.15 -8.69
C PHE A 267 -29.39 -16.17 -7.79
N ARG A 268 -30.73 -16.15 -7.73
CA ARG A 268 -31.50 -17.29 -7.16
C ARG A 268 -31.48 -18.52 -8.06
N ASN A 269 -31.20 -18.35 -9.34
CA ASN A 269 -30.86 -19.45 -10.22
C ASN A 269 -29.47 -19.98 -9.84
N ARG A 270 -29.41 -21.12 -9.15
CA ARG A 270 -28.15 -21.76 -8.75
C ARG A 270 -27.20 -22.02 -9.93
N GLY A 271 -27.73 -22.26 -11.13
CA GLY A 271 -26.91 -22.40 -12.34
C GLY A 271 -26.08 -21.16 -12.70
N LEU A 272 -26.51 -19.95 -12.30
CA LEU A 272 -25.69 -18.74 -12.42
C LEU A 272 -24.61 -18.67 -11.34
N VAL A 273 -24.94 -19.01 -10.09
CA VAL A 273 -23.96 -19.08 -8.98
C VAL A 273 -22.84 -20.09 -9.30
N ASP A 274 -23.21 -21.24 -9.89
CA ASP A 274 -22.28 -22.28 -10.35
C ASP A 274 -21.48 -21.82 -11.60
N TYR A 275 -22.14 -21.19 -12.59
CA TYR A 275 -21.46 -20.64 -13.77
C TYR A 275 -20.38 -19.63 -13.38
N PHE A 276 -20.67 -18.69 -12.47
CA PHE A 276 -19.71 -17.71 -11.96
C PHE A 276 -18.62 -18.35 -11.09
N SER A 277 -18.96 -19.37 -10.29
CA SER A 277 -17.93 -20.17 -9.60
C SER A 277 -16.91 -20.75 -10.60
N ASP A 278 -17.35 -21.20 -11.77
CA ASP A 278 -16.46 -21.64 -12.85
C ASP A 278 -15.78 -20.50 -13.62
N VAL A 279 -16.36 -19.28 -13.68
CA VAL A 279 -15.67 -18.08 -14.19
C VAL A 279 -14.42 -17.80 -13.34
N TYR A 280 -14.56 -17.82 -12.02
CA TYR A 280 -13.45 -17.50 -11.12
C TYR A 280 -12.35 -18.58 -11.16
N LYS A 281 -12.72 -19.87 -11.16
CA LYS A 281 -11.78 -20.99 -11.40
C LYS A 281 -11.03 -20.80 -12.72
N HIS A 282 -11.74 -20.45 -13.80
CA HIS A 282 -11.13 -20.22 -15.10
C HIS A 282 -10.06 -19.12 -15.03
N TRP A 283 -10.39 -17.90 -14.56
CA TRP A 283 -9.43 -16.78 -14.54
C TRP A 283 -8.25 -16.97 -13.58
N LEU A 284 -8.43 -17.69 -12.47
CA LEU A 284 -7.32 -18.08 -11.60
C LEU A 284 -6.39 -19.09 -12.28
N SER A 285 -6.96 -20.08 -13.01
CA SER A 285 -6.17 -20.99 -13.86
C SER A 285 -5.54 -20.32 -15.09
N PHE A 286 -6.13 -19.19 -15.53
CA PHE A 286 -5.62 -18.37 -16.63
C PHE A 286 -4.31 -17.70 -16.21
N GLY A 287 -4.26 -17.07 -15.04
CA GLY A 287 -3.03 -16.47 -14.50
C GLY A 287 -3.23 -15.31 -13.53
N PHE A 288 -4.47 -14.91 -13.23
CA PHE A 288 -4.76 -13.91 -12.21
C PHE A 288 -4.50 -14.47 -10.80
N CYS A 289 -4.13 -13.62 -9.84
CA CYS A 289 -3.90 -14.01 -8.44
C CYS A 289 -5.13 -13.81 -7.55
N GLY A 290 -6.17 -13.17 -8.07
CA GLY A 290 -7.39 -12.86 -7.35
C GLY A 290 -8.44 -12.23 -8.26
N ILE A 291 -9.65 -12.14 -7.72
CA ILE A 291 -10.81 -11.55 -8.41
C ILE A 291 -11.33 -10.42 -7.53
N HIS A 292 -11.66 -9.27 -8.13
CA HIS A 292 -12.40 -8.20 -7.47
C HIS A 292 -13.81 -8.14 -8.06
N LEU A 293 -14.83 -8.27 -7.21
CA LEU A 293 -16.23 -8.23 -7.62
C LEU A 293 -16.85 -6.87 -7.26
N GLU A 294 -17.47 -6.19 -8.24
CA GLU A 294 -18.17 -4.92 -8.04
C GLU A 294 -19.70 -5.09 -8.13
N LYS A 295 -20.43 -4.23 -7.40
CA LYS A 295 -21.89 -4.23 -7.21
C LYS A 295 -22.41 -5.50 -6.51
N VAL A 296 -21.60 -6.13 -5.64
CA VAL A 296 -22.00 -7.39 -4.97
C VAL A 296 -23.06 -7.22 -3.87
N SER A 297 -23.32 -6.00 -3.42
CA SER A 297 -24.45 -5.69 -2.53
C SER A 297 -25.81 -5.87 -3.22
N LEU A 298 -25.88 -5.76 -4.55
CA LEU A 298 -27.11 -5.73 -5.33
C LEU A 298 -27.55 -7.10 -5.91
N LEU A 299 -26.79 -8.17 -5.65
CA LEU A 299 -26.93 -9.50 -6.29
C LEU A 299 -28.29 -10.19 -6.09
N VAL A 300 -29.02 -9.83 -5.03
CA VAL A 300 -30.26 -10.50 -4.63
C VAL A 300 -31.21 -9.51 -3.96
N GLU A 301 -32.41 -9.40 -4.52
CA GLU A 301 -33.50 -8.49 -4.12
C GLU A 301 -34.63 -9.27 -3.42
N ASP A 302 -35.73 -8.67 -3.02
CA ASP A 302 -36.81 -9.36 -2.30
C ASP A 302 -37.68 -10.28 -3.19
N GLN A 303 -37.99 -11.50 -2.73
CA GLN A 303 -38.77 -12.49 -3.51
C GLN A 303 -40.24 -12.12 -3.70
N ASN A 304 -40.83 -11.40 -2.75
CA ASN A 304 -42.22 -10.99 -2.79
C ASN A 304 -42.40 -9.72 -3.63
N LEU A 305 -41.29 -9.14 -4.12
CA LEU A 305 -41.22 -7.84 -4.79
C LEU A 305 -41.81 -6.71 -3.93
N GLU A 306 -41.67 -6.81 -2.61
CA GLU A 306 -42.19 -5.80 -1.67
C GLU A 306 -41.59 -4.42 -1.93
N SER A 307 -42.44 -3.39 -1.92
CA SER A 307 -42.02 -1.99 -2.07
C SER A 307 -41.11 -1.54 -0.94
N GLU A 308 -40.09 -0.75 -1.28
CA GLU A 308 -39.19 -0.11 -0.33
C GLU A 308 -39.90 1.01 0.44
N VAL A 309 -39.44 1.27 1.67
CA VAL A 309 -39.96 2.34 2.51
C VAL A 309 -39.18 3.65 2.33
N PRO A 310 -39.83 4.82 2.45
CA PRO A 310 -39.11 6.10 2.48
C PRO A 310 -38.11 6.19 3.65
N SER A 311 -36.94 6.74 3.38
CA SER A 311 -35.93 7.08 4.37
C SER A 311 -36.41 8.24 5.25
N THR A 312 -36.31 8.06 6.56
CA THR A 312 -36.57 9.11 7.56
C THR A 312 -35.31 9.87 7.97
N VAL A 313 -34.16 9.55 7.35
CA VAL A 313 -32.83 10.04 7.73
C VAL A 313 -32.16 10.82 6.58
N ASN A 314 -32.45 10.46 5.33
CA ASN A 314 -31.89 11.12 4.15
C ASN A 314 -32.81 12.26 3.70
N GLU A 315 -32.28 13.46 3.45
CA GLU A 315 -33.02 14.60 2.86
C GLU A 315 -33.27 14.45 1.34
N GLY A 316 -33.45 13.22 0.86
CA GLY A 316 -33.77 12.94 -0.54
C GLY A 316 -35.15 13.47 -0.92
N LYS A 317 -35.31 13.94 -2.16
CA LYS A 317 -36.60 14.35 -2.71
C LYS A 317 -37.36 13.13 -3.22
N LEU A 318 -38.68 13.23 -3.28
CA LEU A 318 -39.53 12.20 -3.90
C LEU A 318 -39.11 12.00 -5.36
N GLY A 319 -38.45 10.87 -5.63
CA GLY A 319 -37.85 10.53 -6.92
C GLY A 319 -36.33 10.27 -6.87
N ASP A 320 -35.62 10.74 -5.85
CA ASP A 320 -34.19 10.42 -5.65
C ASP A 320 -34.03 8.99 -5.12
N SER A 321 -32.95 8.29 -5.48
CA SER A 321 -32.70 6.93 -4.93
C SER A 321 -32.57 6.95 -3.41
N ASN A 322 -31.82 7.94 -2.89
CA ASN A 322 -31.61 8.18 -1.46
C ASN A 322 -32.91 8.47 -0.67
N PHE A 323 -34.04 8.75 -1.32
CA PHE A 323 -35.34 8.88 -0.66
C PHE A 323 -35.88 7.54 -0.15
N LEU A 324 -35.38 6.41 -0.64
CA LEU A 324 -35.76 5.07 -0.17
C LEU A 324 -34.68 4.50 0.77
N ILE A 325 -35.10 3.61 1.67
CA ILE A 325 -34.19 2.69 2.34
C ILE A 325 -34.11 1.46 1.44
N HIS A 326 -32.92 1.08 0.95
CA HIS A 326 -32.72 -0.06 0.05
C HIS A 326 -32.75 -1.42 0.77
N SER A 327 -33.77 -1.66 1.58
CA SER A 327 -33.93 -2.83 2.46
C SER A 327 -34.36 -4.12 1.74
N LYS A 328 -34.88 -3.98 0.51
CA LYS A 328 -35.37 -5.04 -0.37
C LYS A 328 -34.49 -5.21 -1.61
N THR A 329 -33.67 -4.24 -1.99
CA THR A 329 -32.77 -4.36 -3.17
C THR A 329 -31.29 -4.49 -2.83
N SER A 330 -30.84 -4.19 -1.61
CA SER A 330 -29.41 -4.16 -1.27
C SER A 330 -29.08 -4.90 0.02
N GLU A 331 -27.93 -5.59 0.03
CA GLU A 331 -27.34 -6.28 1.19
C GLU A 331 -28.26 -7.31 1.88
N LEU A 332 -29.08 -8.04 1.12
CA LEU A 332 -29.84 -9.18 1.64
C LEU A 332 -28.90 -10.34 2.03
N GLN A 333 -29.25 -11.10 3.09
CA GLN A 333 -28.44 -12.22 3.61
C GLN A 333 -28.01 -13.22 2.52
N ALA A 334 -28.89 -13.51 1.55
CA ALA A 334 -28.60 -14.43 0.45
C ALA A 334 -27.41 -14.00 -0.43
N SER A 335 -27.14 -12.69 -0.55
CA SER A 335 -25.95 -12.18 -1.25
C SER A 335 -24.67 -12.60 -0.51
N TYR A 336 -24.67 -12.57 0.82
CA TYR A 336 -23.53 -13.03 1.64
C TYR A 336 -23.28 -14.53 1.50
N ASP A 337 -24.34 -15.35 1.47
CA ASP A 337 -24.23 -16.80 1.23
C ASP A 337 -23.58 -17.10 -0.15
N ILE A 338 -23.91 -16.30 -1.17
CA ILE A 338 -23.31 -16.40 -2.52
C ILE A 338 -21.85 -15.92 -2.51
N ILE A 339 -21.57 -14.76 -1.93
CA ILE A 339 -20.21 -14.21 -1.80
C ILE A 339 -19.30 -15.21 -1.08
N LYS A 340 -19.77 -15.83 0.03
CA LYS A 340 -19.05 -16.87 0.75
C LYS A 340 -18.80 -18.12 -0.11
N THR A 341 -19.81 -18.57 -0.87
CA THR A 341 -19.66 -19.71 -1.80
C THR A 341 -18.55 -19.42 -2.83
N TRP A 342 -18.50 -18.19 -3.35
CA TRP A 342 -17.47 -17.76 -4.29
C TRP A 342 -16.09 -17.58 -3.64
N ASP A 343 -16.02 -17.08 -2.40
CA ASP A 343 -14.79 -16.94 -1.61
C ASP A 343 -14.15 -18.30 -1.30
N GLU A 344 -14.96 -19.30 -0.93
CA GLU A 344 -14.52 -20.69 -0.77
C GLU A 344 -13.98 -21.26 -2.09
N VAL A 345 -14.64 -21.02 -3.22
CA VAL A 345 -14.18 -21.46 -4.55
C VAL A 345 -12.87 -20.78 -4.98
N ILE A 346 -12.74 -19.48 -4.74
CA ILE A 346 -11.55 -18.68 -5.07
C ILE A 346 -10.37 -19.08 -4.18
N SER A 347 -10.59 -19.21 -2.88
CA SER A 347 -9.57 -19.62 -1.89
C SER A 347 -9.07 -21.04 -2.14
N ASN A 348 -9.96 -22.00 -2.43
CA ASN A 348 -9.58 -23.36 -2.84
C ASN A 348 -8.78 -23.39 -4.15
N SER A 349 -8.97 -22.39 -5.02
CA SER A 349 -8.20 -22.19 -6.26
C SER A 349 -6.89 -21.40 -6.04
N SER A 350 -6.47 -21.19 -4.77
CA SER A 350 -5.31 -20.36 -4.37
C SER A 350 -5.38 -18.89 -4.81
N GLY A 351 -6.57 -18.38 -5.11
CA GLY A 351 -6.82 -16.98 -5.40
C GLY A 351 -7.25 -16.18 -4.17
N ILE A 352 -7.26 -14.86 -4.31
CA ILE A 352 -7.76 -13.92 -3.29
C ILE A 352 -9.06 -13.29 -3.80
N LEU A 353 -10.14 -13.37 -3.02
CA LEU A 353 -11.35 -12.59 -3.29
C LEU A 353 -11.20 -11.17 -2.73
N SER A 354 -11.51 -10.19 -3.57
CA SER A 354 -11.83 -8.82 -3.18
C SER A 354 -13.27 -8.49 -3.60
N ILE A 355 -13.94 -7.61 -2.86
CA ILE A 355 -15.29 -7.14 -3.18
C ILE A 355 -15.41 -5.63 -3.02
N ASP A 356 -16.45 -5.04 -3.59
CA ASP A 356 -16.81 -3.64 -3.37
C ASP A 356 -17.68 -3.41 -2.10
N ARG A 357 -18.51 -2.36 -2.12
CA ARG A 357 -19.30 -1.85 -0.99
C ARG A 357 -20.26 -2.91 -0.43
N VAL A 358 -19.88 -3.52 0.70
CA VAL A 358 -20.76 -4.36 1.54
C VAL A 358 -20.53 -4.08 3.04
N ALA A 359 -21.63 -3.93 3.81
CA ALA A 359 -21.64 -3.53 5.22
C ALA A 359 -22.09 -4.62 6.23
N GLY A 360 -22.06 -5.90 5.86
CA GLY A 360 -22.46 -6.99 6.76
C GLY A 360 -21.37 -7.57 7.69
N PRO A 361 -21.78 -8.27 8.76
CA PRO A 361 -20.86 -8.98 9.65
C PRO A 361 -20.18 -10.16 8.95
N ASP A 362 -20.95 -10.94 8.19
CA ASP A 362 -20.61 -12.26 7.61
C ASP A 362 -19.73 -12.21 6.35
N VAL A 363 -19.22 -11.03 5.96
CA VAL A 363 -18.32 -10.90 4.82
C VAL A 363 -17.02 -11.67 5.08
N THR A 364 -16.82 -12.77 4.37
CA THR A 364 -15.60 -13.60 4.44
C THR A 364 -14.47 -13.09 3.54
N ALA A 365 -14.83 -12.36 2.47
CA ALA A 365 -13.92 -11.87 1.43
C ALA A 365 -12.66 -11.20 1.97
N LYS A 366 -11.50 -11.60 1.44
CA LYS A 366 -10.19 -11.24 1.96
C LYS A 366 -9.84 -9.75 1.84
N LEU A 367 -10.35 -9.04 0.83
CA LEU A 367 -10.11 -7.61 0.60
C LEU A 367 -11.41 -6.84 0.33
N ILE A 368 -11.94 -6.14 1.34
CA ILE A 368 -13.20 -5.40 1.25
C ILE A 368 -12.91 -3.95 0.87
N MET A 369 -13.48 -3.46 -0.24
CA MET A 369 -13.32 -2.07 -0.64
C MET A 369 -14.32 -1.16 0.09
N ARG A 370 -13.80 -0.08 0.68
CA ARG A 370 -14.55 0.99 1.32
C ARG A 370 -14.21 2.33 0.67
N PRO A 371 -15.15 2.99 -0.02
CA PRO A 371 -14.92 4.33 -0.54
C PRO A 371 -15.01 5.36 0.59
N LEU A 372 -14.16 6.39 0.55
CA LEU A 372 -14.27 7.56 1.43
C LEU A 372 -15.04 8.67 0.69
N SER A 373 -16.05 9.25 1.36
CA SER A 373 -16.98 10.21 0.74
C SER A 373 -16.91 11.57 1.42
N LEU A 374 -16.11 12.46 0.83
CA LEU A 374 -15.89 13.83 1.31
C LEU A 374 -17.11 14.73 1.09
N THR A 375 -18.06 14.25 0.29
CA THR A 375 -19.39 14.84 0.08
C THR A 375 -20.44 14.38 1.10
N SER A 376 -20.10 13.50 2.05
CA SER A 376 -21.03 13.09 3.11
C SER A 376 -21.23 14.21 4.16
N SER A 377 -22.33 14.14 4.91
CA SER A 377 -22.65 15.07 6.00
C SER A 377 -21.71 14.98 7.21
N TYR A 378 -20.76 14.03 7.22
CA TYR A 378 -19.84 13.79 8.34
C TYR A 378 -18.45 14.37 8.06
N PRO A 379 -17.83 15.10 9.02
CA PRO A 379 -16.46 15.60 8.89
C PRO A 379 -15.47 14.49 8.53
N LEU A 380 -14.47 14.85 7.71
CA LEU A 380 -13.46 13.90 7.22
C LEU A 380 -12.67 13.28 8.38
N GLU A 381 -12.43 14.04 9.44
CA GLU A 381 -11.81 13.57 10.68
C GLU A 381 -12.61 12.40 11.28
N THR A 382 -13.95 12.52 11.37
CA THR A 382 -14.83 11.46 11.90
C THR A 382 -14.88 10.23 10.98
N GLN A 383 -14.84 10.44 9.65
CA GLN A 383 -14.73 9.32 8.70
C GLN A 383 -13.39 8.58 8.85
N LEU A 384 -12.30 9.30 9.09
CA LEU A 384 -10.97 8.73 9.33
C LEU A 384 -10.83 8.09 10.74
N GLU A 385 -11.51 8.62 11.77
CA GLU A 385 -11.61 7.95 13.08
C GLU A 385 -12.32 6.60 12.95
N THR A 386 -13.44 6.56 12.22
CA THR A 386 -14.18 5.32 11.91
C THR A 386 -13.32 4.33 11.11
N TYR A 387 -12.67 4.80 10.04
CA TYR A 387 -11.69 4.03 9.26
C TYR A 387 -10.64 3.36 10.16
N ILE A 388 -10.01 4.13 11.06
CA ILE A 388 -8.90 3.64 11.89
C ILE A 388 -9.40 2.64 12.94
N SER A 389 -10.62 2.81 13.46
CA SER A 389 -11.31 1.78 14.26
C SER A 389 -11.53 0.49 13.46
N ASP A 390 -12.09 0.61 12.26
CA ASP A 390 -12.49 -0.55 11.45
C ASP A 390 -11.27 -1.33 10.95
N VAL A 391 -10.17 -0.65 10.56
CA VAL A 391 -8.91 -1.32 10.16
C VAL A 391 -8.26 -2.04 11.34
N LYS A 392 -8.38 -1.53 12.58
CA LYS A 392 -7.91 -2.25 13.78
C LYS A 392 -8.70 -3.56 14.02
N GLN A 393 -9.94 -3.65 13.54
CA GLN A 393 -10.79 -4.85 13.65
C GLN A 393 -10.68 -5.80 12.44
N LYS A 394 -10.74 -5.26 11.22
CA LYS A 394 -10.62 -5.97 9.94
C LYS A 394 -9.46 -5.33 9.14
N PRO A 395 -8.21 -5.85 9.24
CA PRO A 395 -7.01 -5.16 8.74
C PRO A 395 -6.84 -5.15 7.21
N HIS A 396 -7.58 -6.01 6.49
CA HIS A 396 -7.47 -6.17 5.05
C HIS A 396 -8.52 -5.33 4.29
N GLN A 397 -8.64 -4.05 4.63
CA GLN A 397 -9.53 -3.14 3.89
C GLN A 397 -8.77 -2.43 2.75
N LEU A 398 -9.49 -2.28 1.64
CA LEU A 398 -9.06 -1.60 0.42
C LEU A 398 -9.79 -0.25 0.33
N TRP A 399 -9.11 0.83 0.01
CA TRP A 399 -9.69 2.18 0.11
C TRP A 399 -9.56 2.99 -1.16
N LEU A 400 -10.64 3.64 -1.59
CA LEU A 400 -10.72 4.44 -2.81
C LEU A 400 -11.33 5.83 -2.49
N LEU A 401 -10.85 6.89 -3.14
CA LEU A 401 -11.50 8.20 -3.09
C LEU A 401 -12.70 8.17 -4.04
N ASP A 402 -13.92 8.47 -3.53
CA ASP A 402 -15.11 8.30 -4.35
C ASP A 402 -15.21 9.34 -5.50
N SER A 403 -15.99 8.99 -6.53
CA SER A 403 -16.09 9.81 -7.74
C SER A 403 -16.89 11.10 -7.53
N ALA A 404 -17.57 11.28 -6.40
CA ALA A 404 -18.24 12.52 -6.01
C ALA A 404 -17.22 13.50 -5.41
N SER A 405 -16.37 13.03 -4.51
CA SER A 405 -15.26 13.76 -3.89
C SER A 405 -14.24 14.25 -4.92
N VAL A 406 -13.94 13.42 -5.93
CA VAL A 406 -13.08 13.81 -7.06
C VAL A 406 -13.71 14.91 -7.93
N LYS A 407 -15.05 15.05 -7.95
CA LYS A 407 -15.75 16.12 -8.68
C LYS A 407 -15.90 17.40 -7.85
N SER A 408 -15.95 17.32 -6.52
CA SER A 408 -16.16 18.48 -5.64
C SER A 408 -14.87 19.21 -5.24
N LEU A 409 -13.71 18.55 -5.32
CA LEU A 409 -12.42 19.11 -4.91
C LEU A 409 -11.62 19.78 -6.03
N SER A 410 -10.70 20.66 -5.64
CA SER A 410 -9.62 21.15 -6.49
C SER A 410 -8.64 20.02 -6.87
N ALA A 411 -7.93 20.19 -7.99
CA ALA A 411 -6.97 19.19 -8.46
C ALA A 411 -5.83 18.92 -7.47
N ALA A 412 -5.32 19.98 -6.81
CA ALA A 412 -4.32 19.86 -5.75
C ALA A 412 -4.85 19.05 -4.56
N ASN A 413 -6.09 19.30 -4.11
CA ASN A 413 -6.69 18.55 -3.01
C ASN A 413 -6.91 17.06 -3.35
N VAL A 414 -7.32 16.73 -4.58
CA VAL A 414 -7.41 15.31 -5.00
C VAL A 414 -6.03 14.65 -4.97
N GLN A 415 -4.97 15.31 -5.43
CA GLN A 415 -3.60 14.78 -5.36
C GLN A 415 -3.16 14.58 -3.90
N ASN A 416 -3.32 15.60 -3.04
CA ASN A 416 -2.95 15.56 -1.62
C ASN A 416 -3.66 14.43 -0.85
N ILE A 417 -4.94 14.19 -1.14
CA ILE A 417 -5.72 13.14 -0.46
C ILE A 417 -5.31 11.73 -0.93
N ASN A 418 -4.98 11.57 -2.21
CA ASN A 418 -4.39 10.31 -2.68
C ASN A 418 -3.02 10.06 -2.00
N LEU A 419 -2.18 11.08 -1.82
CA LEU A 419 -0.92 10.96 -1.07
C LEU A 419 -1.16 10.60 0.42
N LEU A 420 -2.20 11.15 1.06
CA LEU A 420 -2.61 10.73 2.41
C LEU A 420 -3.03 9.25 2.43
N PHE A 421 -3.84 8.79 1.48
CA PHE A 421 -4.35 7.41 1.44
C PHE A 421 -3.24 6.37 1.22
N LEU A 422 -2.10 6.76 0.66
CA LEU A 422 -0.91 5.90 0.59
C LEU A 422 -0.28 5.65 1.98
N LEU A 423 -0.55 6.47 2.99
CA LEU A 423 0.06 6.38 4.33
C LEU A 423 -0.91 5.94 5.44
N LEU A 424 -2.20 5.78 5.12
CA LEU A 424 -3.19 5.18 6.01
C LEU A 424 -2.97 3.65 6.14
N PRO A 425 -3.36 3.03 7.28
CA PRO A 425 -3.20 1.59 7.50
C PRO A 425 -4.18 0.77 6.65
N GLY A 426 -3.72 -0.34 6.06
CA GLY A 426 -4.48 -1.13 5.09
C GLY A 426 -3.96 -0.91 3.67
N THR A 427 -4.77 -1.20 2.66
CA THR A 427 -4.40 -1.09 1.24
C THR A 427 -5.14 0.07 0.57
N SER A 428 -4.48 0.94 -0.18
CA SER A 428 -5.13 1.96 -0.99
C SER A 428 -5.27 1.49 -2.45
N LEU A 429 -6.44 1.69 -3.04
CA LEU A 429 -6.70 1.55 -4.47
C LEU A 429 -6.54 2.92 -5.13
N ILE A 430 -5.65 3.02 -6.11
CA ILE A 430 -5.36 4.25 -6.85
C ILE A 430 -5.56 4.01 -8.35
N SER A 431 -6.14 4.98 -9.05
CA SER A 431 -6.26 4.93 -10.52
C SER A 431 -4.95 5.32 -11.19
N SER A 432 -4.62 4.66 -12.30
CA SER A 432 -3.48 5.02 -13.13
C SER A 432 -3.55 6.48 -13.61
N GLY A 433 -2.44 7.22 -13.54
CA GLY A 433 -2.36 8.63 -13.92
C GLY A 433 -2.36 9.59 -12.74
N ILE A 434 -2.83 9.16 -11.55
CA ILE A 434 -2.84 10.00 -10.34
C ILE A 434 -1.41 10.37 -9.93
N GLU A 435 -0.44 9.46 -10.13
CA GLU A 435 0.98 9.68 -9.84
C GLU A 435 1.65 10.77 -10.68
N VAL A 436 1.03 11.18 -11.80
CA VAL A 436 1.42 12.35 -12.61
C VAL A 436 0.34 13.44 -12.66
N GLY A 437 -0.65 13.38 -11.76
CA GLY A 437 -1.62 14.45 -11.54
C GLY A 437 -2.91 14.39 -12.37
N GLN A 438 -3.21 13.28 -13.04
CA GLN A 438 -4.45 13.09 -13.78
C GLN A 438 -5.65 12.90 -12.82
N VAL A 439 -6.28 14.02 -12.45
CA VAL A 439 -7.41 14.07 -11.50
C VAL A 439 -8.76 13.69 -12.14
N LYS A 440 -8.89 13.81 -13.46
CA LYS A 440 -10.09 13.40 -14.21
C LYS A 440 -9.68 12.30 -15.18
N GLN A 441 -10.42 11.18 -15.20
CA GLN A 441 -10.36 10.24 -16.31
C GLN A 441 -10.74 11.02 -17.59
N PRO A 442 -9.95 10.94 -18.69
CA PRO A 442 -9.69 9.65 -19.35
C PRO A 442 -8.24 9.42 -19.85
N VAL A 443 -8.03 8.24 -20.42
CA VAL A 443 -6.85 7.75 -21.17
C VAL A 443 -5.54 7.61 -20.40
N THR A 444 -5.30 6.38 -19.93
CA THR A 444 -4.01 5.83 -19.48
C THR A 444 -3.01 5.73 -20.65
N ARG A 445 -2.53 6.87 -21.14
CA ARG A 445 -1.46 6.95 -22.15
C ARG A 445 -0.16 6.40 -21.57
N LEU A 446 0.31 5.28 -22.10
CA LEU A 446 1.50 4.59 -21.61
C LEU A 446 2.76 5.17 -22.24
N PRO A 447 3.83 5.40 -21.47
CA PRO A 447 5.13 5.68 -22.03
C PRO A 447 5.65 4.45 -22.78
N VAL A 448 5.83 4.56 -24.10
CA VAL A 448 6.47 3.51 -24.93
C VAL A 448 7.98 3.61 -24.84
N SER A 449 8.47 4.85 -24.83
CA SER A 449 9.88 5.17 -24.70
C SER A 449 10.41 4.81 -23.30
N LYS A 450 11.35 3.85 -23.26
CA LYS A 450 11.88 3.27 -22.02
C LYS A 450 12.58 4.32 -21.15
N GLY A 451 11.92 4.74 -20.08
CA GLY A 451 12.39 5.77 -19.16
C GLY A 451 11.68 7.13 -19.28
N ALA A 452 10.71 7.28 -20.20
CA ALA A 452 9.85 8.45 -20.22
C ALA A 452 8.89 8.47 -19.01
N PRO A 453 8.63 9.66 -18.42
CA PRO A 453 7.57 9.81 -17.43
C PRO A 453 6.18 9.64 -18.08
N TRP A 454 5.20 9.25 -17.26
CA TRP A 454 3.85 8.89 -17.70
C TRP A 454 3.05 10.12 -18.17
N GLY A 455 2.19 9.95 -19.18
CA GLY A 455 1.25 10.99 -19.61
C GLY A 455 1.83 12.07 -20.56
N SER A 456 1.95 11.72 -21.85
CA SER A 456 2.31 12.61 -22.98
C SER A 456 3.76 13.09 -23.07
N ALA A 457 4.18 13.47 -24.28
CA ALA A 457 5.54 13.92 -24.58
C ALA A 457 5.97 15.26 -23.92
N SER A 458 5.09 15.88 -23.11
CA SER A 458 5.34 17.14 -22.41
C SER A 458 4.91 17.06 -20.93
N VAL A 459 5.43 16.09 -20.19
CA VAL A 459 5.28 16.04 -18.73
C VAL A 459 5.89 17.29 -18.10
N GLU A 460 5.01 18.16 -17.59
CA GLU A 460 5.34 19.42 -16.94
C GLU A 460 6.23 19.22 -15.70
N VAL A 461 6.92 20.28 -15.26
CA VAL A 461 7.81 20.24 -14.08
C VAL A 461 7.05 19.76 -12.83
N SER A 462 5.86 20.34 -12.63
CA SER A 462 4.87 19.95 -11.61
C SER A 462 4.61 18.44 -11.55
N SER A 463 4.43 17.80 -12.70
CA SER A 463 4.15 16.36 -12.80
C SER A 463 5.36 15.50 -12.48
N LYS A 464 6.60 16.00 -12.69
CA LYS A 464 7.83 15.31 -12.27
C LYS A 464 8.06 15.38 -10.77
N GLU A 465 7.75 16.53 -10.17
CA GLU A 465 7.84 16.73 -8.73
C GLU A 465 6.77 15.91 -7.99
N LEU A 466 5.53 15.91 -8.49
CA LEU A 466 4.46 15.03 -7.99
C LEU A 466 4.84 13.55 -8.10
N LEU A 467 5.40 13.10 -9.24
CA LEU A 467 5.86 11.71 -9.40
C LEU A 467 7.00 11.36 -8.44
N SER A 468 7.90 12.30 -8.14
CA SER A 468 8.96 12.14 -7.14
C SER A 468 8.38 11.99 -5.72
N THR A 469 7.46 12.89 -5.33
CA THR A 469 6.74 12.85 -4.06
C THR A 469 5.95 11.54 -3.91
N PHE A 470 5.21 11.14 -4.94
CA PHE A 470 4.45 9.89 -4.97
C PHE A 470 5.35 8.68 -4.72
N LYS A 471 6.48 8.58 -5.42
CA LYS A 471 7.45 7.48 -5.24
C LYS A 471 7.98 7.42 -3.80
N LYS A 472 8.37 8.56 -3.23
CA LYS A 472 8.88 8.65 -1.85
C LYS A 472 7.80 8.31 -0.82
N VAL A 473 6.53 8.60 -1.11
CA VAL A 473 5.37 8.23 -0.28
C VAL A 473 5.03 6.73 -0.38
N VAL A 474 5.19 6.09 -1.54
CA VAL A 474 5.04 4.62 -1.66
C VAL A 474 6.23 3.89 -1.01
N GLU A 475 7.45 4.40 -1.13
CA GLU A 475 8.64 3.89 -0.44
C GLU A 475 8.44 3.91 1.09
N LEU A 476 7.92 5.02 1.62
CA LEU A 476 7.56 5.16 3.03
C LEU A 476 6.61 4.08 3.55
N ARG A 477 5.80 3.40 2.70
CA ARG A 477 4.96 2.28 3.15
C ARG A 477 5.76 1.10 3.71
N GLN A 478 7.04 0.98 3.38
CA GLN A 478 7.94 -0.05 3.95
C GLN A 478 8.57 0.37 5.30
N ALA A 479 8.46 1.64 5.70
CA ALA A 479 8.98 2.12 6.98
C ALA A 479 8.18 1.49 8.13
N PRO A 480 8.81 0.89 9.17
CA PRO A 480 8.11 0.07 10.16
C PRO A 480 6.95 0.76 10.88
N SER A 481 7.00 2.08 11.07
CA SER A 481 5.93 2.90 11.67
C SER A 481 4.73 3.09 10.74
N ILE A 482 4.93 3.09 9.41
CA ILE A 482 3.83 3.12 8.43
C ILE A 482 3.23 1.72 8.24
N THR A 483 4.07 0.66 8.21
CA THR A 483 3.64 -0.73 7.97
C THR A 483 2.99 -1.42 9.19
N TYR A 484 3.47 -1.10 10.41
CA TYR A 484 3.11 -1.78 11.65
C TYR A 484 2.81 -0.84 12.83
N GLY A 485 3.08 0.47 12.71
CA GLY A 485 2.85 1.43 13.79
C GLY A 485 1.38 1.80 13.99
N SER A 486 1.06 2.37 15.15
CA SER A 486 -0.27 2.92 15.43
C SER A 486 -0.63 4.04 14.43
N THR A 487 -1.92 4.38 14.40
CA THR A 487 -2.44 5.51 13.63
C THR A 487 -3.38 6.26 14.55
N GLU A 488 -3.10 7.54 14.76
CA GLU A 488 -3.83 8.44 15.64
C GLU A 488 -4.02 9.78 14.93
N ILE A 489 -5.20 10.37 15.07
CA ILE A 489 -5.53 11.68 14.49
C ILE A 489 -5.40 12.71 15.60
N LEU A 490 -4.49 13.67 15.42
CA LEU A 490 -4.29 14.75 16.37
C LEU A 490 -5.35 15.83 16.14
N LYS A 491 -5.89 16.35 17.24
CA LYS A 491 -6.78 17.52 17.24
C LYS A 491 -5.93 18.74 17.61
N CYS A 492 -6.23 19.88 17.01
CA CYS A 492 -5.44 21.10 17.16
C CYS A 492 -6.36 22.32 16.93
N ASN A 493 -6.21 23.36 17.75
CA ASN A 493 -7.08 24.54 17.70
C ASN A 493 -6.60 25.53 16.62
N THR A 494 -6.82 25.19 15.34
CA THR A 494 -6.41 26.02 14.19
C THR A 494 -7.52 26.94 13.69
N THR A 495 -7.14 28.07 13.09
CA THR A 495 -8.06 29.06 12.47
C THR A 495 -8.67 28.58 11.15
N THR A 496 -8.01 27.62 10.51
CA THR A 496 -8.43 26.90 9.30
C THR A 496 -8.35 25.40 9.62
N PRO A 497 -9.42 24.59 9.41
CA PRO A 497 -9.38 23.16 9.69
C PRO A 497 -8.28 22.44 8.91
N VAL A 498 -7.52 21.58 9.61
CA VAL A 498 -6.45 20.76 9.04
C VAL A 498 -6.46 19.36 9.64
N ILE A 499 -5.98 18.39 8.87
CA ILE A 499 -5.87 17.00 9.29
C ILE A 499 -4.41 16.71 9.64
N LEU A 500 -4.21 16.18 10.84
CA LEU A 500 -2.91 15.80 11.40
C LEU A 500 -2.99 14.34 11.83
N ILE A 501 -2.14 13.47 11.29
CA ILE A 501 -2.11 12.04 11.61
C ILE A 501 -0.69 11.62 12.00
N THR A 502 -0.53 10.99 13.15
CA THR A 502 0.75 10.38 13.55
C THR A 502 0.78 8.89 13.20
N ARG A 503 1.95 8.43 12.77
CA ARG A 503 2.28 7.01 12.57
C ARG A 503 3.46 6.66 13.46
N LEU A 504 3.20 5.92 14.54
CA LEU A 504 4.16 5.71 15.64
C LEU A 504 4.48 4.23 15.84
N LYS A 505 5.76 3.90 16.04
CA LYS A 505 6.19 2.57 16.49
C LYS A 505 7.43 2.70 17.35
N GLU A 506 7.39 2.15 18.55
CA GLU A 506 8.50 2.14 19.50
C GLU A 506 9.81 1.64 18.85
N GLY A 507 10.94 2.28 19.19
CA GLY A 507 12.26 1.98 18.61
C GLY A 507 12.43 2.33 17.12
N ASN A 508 11.50 3.08 16.52
CA ASN A 508 11.55 3.50 15.12
C ASN A 508 11.21 5.02 15.02
N PRO A 509 11.55 5.72 13.92
CA PRO A 509 11.10 7.09 13.71
C PRO A 509 9.57 7.22 13.67
N GLY A 510 9.04 8.29 14.24
CA GLY A 510 7.64 8.68 14.09
C GLY A 510 7.44 9.52 12.84
N TYR A 511 6.26 9.46 12.24
CA TYR A 511 5.88 10.32 11.11
C TYR A 511 4.62 11.12 11.45
N LEU A 512 4.67 12.43 11.24
CA LEU A 512 3.53 13.35 11.27
C LEU A 512 3.14 13.64 9.83
N ILE A 513 1.91 13.28 9.47
CA ILE A 513 1.31 13.56 8.17
C ILE A 513 0.37 14.74 8.37
N SER A 514 0.57 15.82 7.61
CA SER A 514 -0.21 17.05 7.72
C SER A 514 -0.83 17.44 6.39
N LEU A 515 -2.10 17.85 6.45
CA LEU A 515 -2.93 18.12 5.28
C LEU A 515 -3.83 19.34 5.53
N ASN A 516 -3.72 20.37 4.69
CA ASN A 516 -4.65 21.50 4.60
C ASN A 516 -5.45 21.39 3.29
N LEU A 517 -6.76 21.17 3.42
CA LEU A 517 -7.69 21.08 2.29
C LEU A 517 -8.37 22.41 1.93
N ASN A 518 -8.06 23.51 2.62
CA ASN A 518 -8.62 24.80 2.25
C ASN A 518 -7.90 25.35 1.01
N ASP A 519 -8.65 25.61 -0.07
CA ASP A 519 -8.11 26.15 -1.32
C ASP A 519 -7.75 27.66 -1.28
N THR A 520 -7.96 28.33 -0.14
CA THR A 520 -7.79 29.80 -0.03
C THR A 520 -7.07 30.27 1.24
N LYS A 521 -7.05 29.48 2.30
CA LYS A 521 -6.48 29.85 3.61
C LYS A 521 -5.35 28.93 4.01
N GLU A 522 -4.27 29.51 4.49
CA GLU A 522 -3.27 28.79 5.26
C GLU A 522 -3.78 28.44 6.67
N ALA A 523 -3.04 27.57 7.35
CA ALA A 523 -3.23 27.20 8.74
C ALA A 523 -1.88 27.20 9.46
N GLU A 524 -1.87 27.61 10.73
CA GLU A 524 -0.69 27.52 11.59
C GLU A 524 -0.94 26.47 12.68
N VAL A 525 -0.07 25.48 12.75
CA VAL A 525 -0.14 24.36 13.70
C VAL A 525 0.96 24.52 14.73
N ASN A 526 0.58 24.82 15.98
CA ASN A 526 1.51 24.93 17.10
C ASN A 526 1.74 23.54 17.73
N LEU A 527 2.96 23.02 17.64
CA LEU A 527 3.30 21.67 18.16
C LEU A 527 3.36 21.60 19.69
N ILE A 528 3.31 22.75 20.37
CA ILE A 528 3.31 22.89 21.84
C ILE A 528 1.87 22.88 22.40
N ASP A 529 0.82 22.91 21.55
CA ASP A 529 -0.57 22.71 22.00
C ASP A 529 -0.65 21.39 22.80
N SER A 530 -1.30 21.46 23.96
CA SER A 530 -1.71 20.34 24.80
C SER A 530 -2.28 19.11 24.08
N GLN A 531 -2.86 19.25 22.89
CA GLN A 531 -3.44 18.16 22.09
C GLN A 531 -2.46 17.50 21.10
N VAL A 532 -1.28 18.11 20.90
CA VAL A 532 -0.21 17.65 19.99
C VAL A 532 1.08 17.30 20.75
N LYS A 533 1.35 18.02 21.83
CA LYS A 533 2.53 17.90 22.68
C LYS A 533 2.64 16.50 23.30
N GLY A 534 3.78 15.84 23.07
CA GLY A 534 4.05 14.47 23.50
C GLY A 534 3.80 13.42 22.41
N ALA A 535 2.88 13.68 21.45
CA ALA A 535 2.69 12.81 20.29
C ALA A 535 3.70 13.07 19.16
N VAL A 536 4.39 14.22 19.18
CA VAL A 536 5.36 14.67 18.17
C VAL A 536 6.64 15.14 18.87
N GLY A 537 7.80 14.80 18.29
CA GLY A 537 9.13 15.22 18.78
C GLY A 537 9.53 16.62 18.30
N GLU A 538 10.41 17.29 19.07
CA GLU A 538 10.81 18.70 18.85
C GLU A 538 11.58 18.96 17.54
N ASN A 539 12.22 17.94 16.97
CA ASN A 539 13.00 18.04 15.74
C ASN A 539 12.27 17.32 14.59
N LEU A 540 11.86 18.09 13.57
CA LEU A 540 11.13 17.58 12.41
C LEU A 540 11.95 17.68 11.12
N ARG A 541 12.10 16.53 10.45
CA ARG A 541 12.71 16.41 9.13
C ARG A 541 11.62 16.25 8.07
N LEU A 542 11.62 17.09 7.05
CA LEU A 542 10.73 16.96 5.89
C LEU A 542 11.15 15.74 5.05
N VAL A 543 10.22 14.79 4.90
CA VAL A 543 10.44 13.61 4.05
C VAL A 543 9.79 13.81 2.68
N ALA A 544 8.50 14.18 2.63
CA ALA A 544 7.76 14.35 1.39
C ALA A 544 6.75 15.49 1.53
N SER A 545 6.45 16.19 0.42
CA SER A 545 5.52 17.33 0.41
C SER A 545 4.90 17.55 -0.96
N SER A 546 3.74 18.21 -1.00
CA SER A 546 3.25 18.82 -2.24
C SER A 546 4.03 20.09 -2.58
N LEU A 547 3.95 20.53 -3.84
CA LEU A 547 4.68 21.71 -4.34
C LEU A 547 4.33 22.96 -3.51
N ASN A 548 3.05 23.23 -3.27
CA ASN A 548 2.55 24.35 -2.45
C ASN A 548 3.24 24.44 -1.08
N PHE A 549 3.42 23.30 -0.37
CA PHE A 549 4.09 23.29 0.93
C PHE A 549 5.57 23.66 0.80
N THR A 550 6.23 23.14 -0.24
CA THR A 550 7.66 23.30 -0.49
C THR A 550 7.99 24.74 -0.89
N GLU A 551 7.19 25.34 -1.78
CA GLU A 551 7.35 26.74 -2.21
C GLU A 551 7.16 27.72 -1.05
N ALA A 552 6.07 27.60 -0.29
CA ALA A 552 5.78 28.49 0.84
C ALA A 552 6.82 28.41 1.97
N ASN A 553 7.49 27.25 2.12
CA ASN A 553 8.50 27.01 3.15
C ASN A 553 9.93 26.97 2.60
N ALA A 554 10.18 27.41 1.35
CA ALA A 554 11.49 27.31 0.69
C ALA A 554 12.64 28.03 1.44
N GLY A 555 12.33 29.04 2.27
CA GLY A 555 13.29 29.71 3.16
C GLY A 555 13.43 29.10 4.56
N LYS A 556 12.57 28.13 4.93
CA LYS A 556 12.57 27.42 6.22
C LYS A 556 13.10 25.97 6.10
N ILE A 557 13.23 25.43 4.89
CA ILE A 557 13.72 24.06 4.65
C ILE A 557 15.22 24.11 4.34
N SER A 558 16.04 23.35 5.07
CA SER A 558 17.50 23.30 4.92
C SER A 558 18.01 21.88 5.17
N PRO A 559 18.92 21.37 4.32
CA PRO A 559 18.72 20.08 3.60
C PRO A 559 17.86 19.05 4.36
N ASP A 560 16.68 18.76 3.81
CA ASP A 560 15.61 17.91 4.38
C ASP A 560 15.09 18.31 5.79
N THR A 561 15.66 19.27 6.50
CA THR A 561 15.23 19.65 7.86
C THR A 561 14.33 20.88 7.81
N LEU A 562 13.19 20.85 8.51
CA LEU A 562 12.36 22.04 8.67
C LEU A 562 12.90 22.84 9.86
N ALA A 563 13.48 24.02 9.60
CA ALA A 563 14.03 24.89 10.62
C ALA A 563 12.89 25.59 11.40
N LEU A 564 12.33 24.88 12.38
CA LEU A 564 11.32 25.41 13.30
C LEU A 564 11.94 26.55 14.12
N THR A 565 11.48 27.78 13.88
CA THR A 565 11.96 28.96 14.60
C THR A 565 11.41 28.98 16.03
N SER A 566 12.28 28.70 17.00
CA SER A 566 12.04 29.03 18.41
C SER A 566 11.78 30.55 18.53
N PRO A 567 10.73 31.00 19.25
CA PRO A 567 10.14 30.35 20.42
C PRO A 567 9.04 29.29 20.20
N GLU A 568 8.42 29.18 19.03
CA GLU A 568 7.01 28.73 18.97
C GLU A 568 6.74 27.32 18.41
N LEU A 569 7.71 26.68 17.74
CA LEU A 569 7.55 25.34 17.13
C LEU A 569 6.30 25.24 16.22
N THR A 570 6.00 26.30 15.46
CA THR A 570 4.83 26.40 14.58
C THR A 570 5.12 25.91 13.15
N ILE A 571 4.26 25.05 12.61
CA ILE A 571 4.25 24.66 11.18
C ILE A 571 3.24 25.52 10.42
N THR A 572 3.66 26.16 9.33
CA THR A 572 2.76 26.85 8.38
C THR A 572 2.34 25.87 7.28
N LEU A 573 1.03 25.59 7.18
CA LEU A 573 0.41 24.75 6.15
C LEU A 573 -0.33 25.66 5.14
N PRO A 574 0.25 25.96 3.96
CA PRO A 574 -0.38 26.84 2.97
C PRO A 574 -1.65 26.21 2.35
N PRO A 575 -2.42 26.94 1.54
CA PRO A 575 -3.60 26.41 0.86
C PRO A 575 -3.30 25.16 0.02
N SER A 576 -4.25 24.22 0.01
CA SER A 576 -4.19 22.94 -0.73
C SER A 576 -2.83 22.22 -0.57
N SER A 577 -2.38 21.98 0.66
CA SER A 577 -1.02 21.49 0.95
C SER A 577 -0.96 20.18 1.74
N PHE A 578 0.11 19.42 1.49
CA PHE A 578 0.41 18.13 2.12
C PHE A 578 1.88 18.06 2.50
N ALA A 579 2.20 17.51 3.68
CA ALA A 579 3.57 17.19 4.09
C ALA A 579 3.64 15.94 4.97
N VAL A 580 4.81 15.30 4.97
CA VAL A 580 5.18 14.18 5.83
C VAL A 580 6.50 14.53 6.52
N LEU A 581 6.46 14.62 7.85
CA LEU A 581 7.56 15.04 8.69
C LEU A 581 8.00 13.88 9.61
N GLU A 582 9.27 13.52 9.57
CA GLU A 582 9.92 12.49 10.39
C GLU A 582 10.45 13.09 11.70
N PHE A 583 10.24 12.41 12.82
CA PHE A 583 10.75 12.80 14.14
C PHE A 583 11.22 11.59 14.95
N ILE A 584 12.05 11.85 15.96
CA ILE A 584 12.35 10.87 17.01
C ILE A 584 11.16 10.88 17.98
N ILE A 585 10.52 9.72 18.17
CA ILE A 585 9.38 9.57 19.09
C ILE A 585 9.85 9.94 20.52
N PRO A 586 9.14 10.82 21.24
CA PRO A 586 9.45 11.11 22.63
C PRO A 586 9.42 9.84 23.49
N THR A 587 10.46 9.65 24.31
CA THR A 587 10.46 8.66 25.39
C THR A 587 9.97 9.31 26.68
N GLU A 588 9.01 8.68 27.36
CA GLU A 588 8.56 9.06 28.71
C GLU A 588 9.64 8.84 29.80
#